data_AF-A0A357D2M7-F1
#
_entry.id   AF-A0A357D2M7-F1
#
_cell.length_a   1.000
_cell.length_b   1.000
_cell.length_c   1.000
_cell.angle_alpha   90.00
_cell.angle_beta   90.00
_cell.angle_gamma   90.00
#
_symmetry.space_group_name_H-M   'P 1'
#
loop_
_entity.id
_entity.type
_entity.pdbx_description
1 polymer ?
#
loop_
_entity_poly.entity_id
_entity_poly.type
_entity_poly.pdbx_seq_one_letter_code
_entity_poly.pdbx_strand_id
1 'polypeptide(L)'
;EVELTHGRYLGFLESREQAVRKEAFLTLHGTYHRYRNTLAAALNAGVKSNIFQARARRYPSALTASLDDDNIKTEVYENLIRGVHEALPAFHQYFKEKQEMLHLEEMHPYDLYVSPVANFGGKIDYEEAKKVVKSGLKPLGEEYGTLLDQAFAEGWIDVYE
;
A
#
# COMPACT_ATOMS: atom_id res chain seq x y z
N GLU A 1 2.86 -26.96 -9.19
CA GLU A 1 3.71 -26.03 -8.42
C GLU A 1 3.74 -24.70 -9.16
N VAL A 2 3.43 -23.58 -8.50
CA VAL A 2 3.41 -22.24 -9.12
C VAL A 2 4.47 -21.40 -8.45
N GLU A 3 5.37 -20.81 -9.23
CA GLU A 3 6.45 -19.97 -8.70
C GLU A 3 5.92 -18.67 -8.09
N LEU A 4 6.41 -18.37 -6.89
CA LEU A 4 6.13 -17.12 -6.18
C LEU A 4 7.10 -16.01 -6.63
N THR A 5 6.53 -14.93 -7.16
CA THR A 5 7.25 -13.70 -7.49
C THR A 5 6.58 -12.51 -6.81
N HIS A 6 7.26 -11.37 -6.69
CA HIS A 6 6.65 -10.14 -6.15
C HIS A 6 5.36 -9.75 -6.87
N GLY A 7 5.33 -9.85 -8.21
CA GLY A 7 4.14 -9.52 -9.00
C GLY A 7 2.95 -10.46 -8.77
N ARG A 8 3.18 -11.71 -8.38
CA ARG A 8 2.13 -12.69 -8.08
C ARG A 8 1.74 -12.75 -6.61
N TYR A 9 2.58 -12.23 -5.71
CA TYR A 9 2.41 -12.34 -4.27
C TYR A 9 1.06 -11.82 -3.79
N LEU A 10 0.66 -10.62 -4.25
CA LEU A 10 -0.62 -10.03 -3.85
C LEU A 10 -1.80 -10.90 -4.29
N GLY A 11 -1.78 -11.41 -5.52
CA GLY A 11 -2.82 -12.31 -6.02
C GLY A 11 -2.95 -13.59 -5.19
N PHE A 12 -1.84 -14.14 -4.67
CA PHE A 12 -1.91 -15.26 -3.73
C PHE A 12 -2.52 -14.88 -2.37
N LEU A 13 -2.24 -13.68 -1.85
CA LEU A 13 -2.85 -13.18 -0.61
C LEU A 13 -4.34 -12.84 -0.75
N GLU A 14 -4.82 -12.64 -1.97
CA GLU A 14 -6.25 -12.44 -2.27
C GLU A 14 -7.01 -13.76 -2.42
N SER A 15 -6.31 -14.91 -2.45
CA SER A 15 -6.92 -16.23 -2.56
C SER A 15 -7.94 -16.47 -1.46
N ARG A 16 -9.06 -17.12 -1.80
CA ARG A 16 -10.06 -17.57 -0.83
C ARG A 16 -9.55 -18.69 0.05
N GLU A 17 -8.60 -19.47 -0.47
CA GLU A 17 -7.97 -20.56 0.26
C GLU A 17 -6.90 -20.03 1.20
N GLN A 18 -7.14 -20.09 2.51
CA GLN A 18 -6.20 -19.59 3.51
C GLN A 18 -4.84 -20.30 3.44
N ALA A 19 -4.82 -21.58 3.07
CA ALA A 19 -3.58 -22.33 2.89
C ALA A 19 -2.65 -21.69 1.84
N VAL A 20 -3.22 -21.24 0.71
CA VAL A 20 -2.49 -20.53 -0.34
C VAL A 20 -1.91 -19.21 0.18
N ARG A 21 -2.71 -18.43 0.91
CA ARG A 21 -2.26 -17.16 1.50
C ARG A 21 -1.10 -17.38 2.47
N LYS A 22 -1.26 -18.35 3.37
CA LYS A 22 -0.26 -18.71 4.38
C LYS A 22 1.04 -19.19 3.76
N GLU A 23 0.97 -20.09 2.78
CA GLU A 23 2.15 -20.62 2.09
C GLU A 23 2.91 -19.51 1.35
N ALA A 24 2.21 -18.64 0.61
CA ALA A 24 2.81 -17.51 -0.07
C ALA A 24 3.49 -16.55 0.92
N PHE A 25 2.82 -16.21 2.02
CA PHE A 25 3.36 -15.35 3.06
C PHE A 25 4.63 -15.93 3.69
N LEU A 26 4.58 -17.19 4.13
CA LEU A 26 5.71 -17.84 4.78
C LEU A 26 6.89 -18.04 3.82
N THR A 27 6.63 -18.35 2.55
CA THR A 27 7.68 -18.52 1.53
C THR A 27 8.42 -17.21 1.25
N LEU A 28 7.68 -16.12 1.08
CA LEU A 28 8.28 -14.80 0.87
C LEU A 28 9.11 -14.38 2.08
N HIS A 29 8.50 -14.37 3.27
CA HIS A 29 9.17 -13.92 4.49
C HIS A 29 10.31 -14.84 4.92
N GLY A 30 10.21 -16.14 4.65
CA GLY A 30 11.30 -17.10 4.83
C GLY A 30 12.51 -16.73 3.97
N THR A 31 12.29 -16.27 2.74
CA THR A 31 13.37 -15.79 1.86
C THR A 31 14.01 -14.51 2.42
N TYR A 32 13.22 -13.52 2.84
CA TYR A 32 13.75 -12.33 3.51
C TYR A 32 14.55 -12.69 4.77
N HIS A 33 14.05 -13.64 5.57
CA HIS A 33 14.71 -14.09 6.80
C HIS A 33 16.08 -14.74 6.52
N ARG A 34 16.24 -15.50 5.42
CA ARG A 34 17.54 -16.04 4.99
C ARG A 34 18.56 -14.92 4.73
N TYR A 35 18.11 -13.77 4.21
CA TYR A 35 18.96 -12.62 3.91
C TYR A 35 18.97 -11.54 5.00
N ARG A 36 18.39 -11.78 6.17
CA ARG A 36 18.17 -10.76 7.21
C ARG A 36 19.44 -9.97 7.60
N ASN A 37 20.61 -10.62 7.65
CA ASN A 37 21.86 -9.96 8.03
C ASN A 37 22.33 -8.99 6.94
N THR A 38 22.23 -9.39 5.67
CA THR A 38 22.57 -8.54 4.52
C THR A 38 21.62 -7.35 4.44
N LEU A 39 20.31 -7.60 4.59
CA LEU A 39 19.29 -6.55 4.60
C LEU A 39 19.50 -5.57 5.77
N ALA A 40 19.80 -6.08 6.97
CA ALA A 40 20.10 -5.25 8.13
C ALA A 40 21.37 -4.40 7.92
N ALA A 41 22.41 -4.97 7.32
CA ALA A 41 23.64 -4.24 7.00
C ALA A 41 23.37 -3.12 5.99
N ALA A 42 22.59 -3.40 4.93
CA ALA A 42 22.20 -2.41 3.93
C ALA A 42 21.34 -1.28 4.55
N LEU A 43 20.34 -1.62 5.37
CA LEU A 43 19.52 -0.64 6.09
C LEU A 43 20.37 0.24 7.00
N ASN A 44 21.27 -0.36 7.78
CA ASN A 44 22.18 0.36 8.68
C ASN A 44 23.11 1.32 7.90
N ALA A 45 23.60 0.90 6.73
CA ALA A 45 24.39 1.79 5.87
C ALA A 45 23.57 2.99 5.39
N GLY A 46 22.30 2.79 4.98
CA GLY A 46 21.39 3.87 4.62
C GLY A 46 21.12 4.84 5.77
N VAL A 47 20.82 4.32 6.97
CA VAL A 47 20.62 5.14 8.18
C VAL A 47 21.87 5.97 8.50
N LYS A 48 23.05 5.37 8.45
CA LYS A 48 24.33 6.08 8.68
C LYS A 48 24.58 7.16 7.63
N SER A 49 24.25 6.90 6.36
CA SER A 49 24.34 7.89 5.28
C SER A 49 23.46 9.10 5.58
N ASN A 50 22.19 8.88 5.96
CA ASN A 50 21.26 9.96 6.30
C ASN A 50 21.76 10.78 7.50
N ILE A 51 22.27 10.12 8.54
CA ILE A 51 22.85 10.79 9.72
C ILE A 51 24.09 11.61 9.32
N PHE A 52 24.97 11.06 8.49
CA PHE A 52 26.15 11.76 8.00
C PHE A 52 25.77 13.02 7.23
N GLN A 53 24.86 12.92 6.27
CA GLN A 53 24.41 14.06 5.46
C GLN A 53 23.76 15.15 6.32
N ALA A 54 22.88 14.76 7.25
CA ALA A 54 22.25 15.69 8.18
C ALA A 54 23.30 16.47 8.99
N ARG A 55 24.27 15.77 9.58
CA ARG A 55 25.35 16.39 10.36
C ARG A 55 26.26 17.29 9.53
N ALA A 56 26.67 16.82 8.34
CA ALA A 56 27.53 17.59 7.43
C ALA A 56 26.88 18.93 7.03
N ARG A 57 25.55 18.94 6.89
CA ARG A 57 24.75 20.14 6.61
C ARG A 57 24.25 20.87 7.86
N ARG A 58 24.70 20.47 9.05
CA ARG A 58 24.39 21.08 10.36
C ARG A 58 22.92 21.01 10.77
N TYR A 59 22.18 20.00 10.30
CA TYR A 59 20.84 19.70 10.81
C TYR A 59 20.93 19.00 12.18
N PRO A 60 19.96 19.26 13.08
CA PRO A 60 19.91 18.63 14.39
C PRO A 60 19.56 17.14 14.34
N SER A 61 18.88 16.70 13.28
CA SER A 61 18.51 15.29 13.08
C SER A 61 18.35 14.95 11.59
N ALA A 62 18.38 13.66 11.28
CA ALA A 62 18.07 13.19 9.93
C ALA A 62 16.61 13.46 9.55
N LEU A 63 15.69 13.43 10.52
CA LEU A 63 14.28 13.78 10.28
C LEU A 63 14.14 15.24 9.85
N THR A 64 14.78 16.17 10.58
CA THR A 64 14.75 17.60 10.24
C THR A 64 15.36 17.84 8.86
N ALA A 65 16.47 17.17 8.53
CA ALA A 65 17.10 17.28 7.22
C ALA A 65 16.17 16.82 6.08
N SER A 66 15.42 15.74 6.27
CA SER A 66 14.50 15.21 5.26
C SER A 66 13.24 16.05 5.04
N LEU A 67 12.88 16.91 6.00
CA LEU A 67 11.67 17.72 5.96
C LEU A 67 11.91 19.17 5.51
N ASP A 68 13.17 19.59 5.44
CA ASP A 68 13.57 20.98 5.23
C ASP A 68 13.22 21.48 3.82
N ASP A 69 13.42 20.65 2.80
CA ASP A 69 13.15 21.01 1.39
C ASP A 69 11.67 21.40 1.16
N ASP A 70 10.75 20.75 1.89
CA ASP A 70 9.31 21.03 1.85
C ASP A 70 8.86 22.00 2.95
N ASN A 71 9.78 22.56 3.73
CA ASN A 71 9.53 23.45 4.86
C ASN A 71 8.53 22.86 5.88
N ILE A 72 8.66 21.56 6.17
CA ILE A 72 7.78 20.85 7.11
C ILE A 72 8.41 20.85 8.50
N LYS A 73 7.66 21.32 9.50
CA LYS A 73 8.11 21.25 10.89
C LYS A 73 8.01 19.82 11.42
N THR A 74 8.95 19.41 12.27
CA THR A 74 8.99 18.05 12.84
C THR A 74 7.73 17.70 13.62
N GLU A 75 7.07 18.68 14.24
CA GLU A 75 5.82 18.47 14.98
C GLU A 75 4.69 17.97 14.07
N VAL A 76 4.67 18.33 12.78
CA VAL A 76 3.67 17.81 11.82
C VAL A 76 3.84 16.30 11.66
N TYR A 77 5.08 15.84 11.52
CA TYR A 77 5.40 14.41 11.41
C TYR A 77 5.03 13.64 12.68
N GLU A 78 5.41 14.18 13.86
CA GLU A 78 5.11 13.55 15.15
C GLU A 78 3.61 13.52 15.47
N ASN A 79 2.88 14.59 15.11
CA ASN A 79 1.43 14.65 15.29
C ASN A 79 0.71 13.65 14.39
N LEU A 80 1.19 13.40 13.17
CA LEU A 80 0.66 12.34 12.32
C LEU A 80 0.78 10.97 13.00
N ILE A 81 1.97 10.62 13.50
CA ILE A 81 2.20 9.35 14.20
C ILE A 81 1.24 9.22 15.40
N ARG A 82 1.10 10.30 16.17
CA ARG A 82 0.21 10.32 17.34
C ARG A 82 -1.26 10.14 16.94
N GLY A 83 -1.74 10.89 15.95
CA GLY A 83 -3.11 10.78 15.46
C GLY A 83 -3.43 9.39 14.92
N VAL A 84 -2.49 8.76 14.22
CA VAL A 84 -2.63 7.36 13.78
C VAL A 84 -2.72 6.41 14.98
N HIS A 85 -1.85 6.55 15.99
CA HIS A 85 -1.90 5.72 17.20
C HIS A 85 -3.21 5.88 17.97
N GLU A 86 -3.73 7.09 18.09
CA GLU A 86 -5.02 7.38 18.73
C GLU A 86 -6.19 6.76 17.95
N ALA A 87 -6.06 6.66 16.61
CA ALA A 87 -7.07 6.06 15.73
C ALA A 87 -6.96 4.53 15.55
N LEU A 88 -5.93 3.87 16.12
CA LEU A 88 -5.76 2.41 16.05
C LEU A 88 -7.00 1.60 16.51
N PRO A 89 -7.83 2.04 17.47
CA PRO A 89 -9.06 1.32 17.79
C PRO A 89 -10.01 1.13 16.60
N ALA A 90 -10.11 2.12 15.70
CA ALA A 90 -10.93 1.99 14.48
C ALA A 90 -10.34 0.97 13.51
N PHE A 91 -9.00 0.95 13.39
CA PHE A 91 -8.28 -0.06 12.60
C PHE A 91 -8.50 -1.48 13.17
N HIS A 92 -8.41 -1.66 14.49
CA HIS A 92 -8.69 -2.96 15.13
C HIS A 92 -10.15 -3.38 14.95
N GLN A 93 -11.10 -2.44 15.04
CA GLN A 93 -12.52 -2.72 14.79
C GLN A 93 -12.74 -3.23 13.36
N TYR A 94 -12.16 -2.57 12.35
CA TYR A 94 -12.26 -3.01 10.96
C TYR A 94 -11.78 -4.45 10.77
N PHE A 95 -10.63 -4.81 11.35
CA PHE A 95 -10.13 -6.17 11.22
C PHE A 95 -10.92 -7.20 12.02
N LYS A 96 -11.52 -6.82 13.14
CA LYS A 96 -12.46 -7.67 13.86
C LYS A 96 -13.70 -7.98 13.00
N GLU A 97 -14.30 -6.96 12.39
CA GLU A 97 -15.46 -7.13 11.49
C GLU A 97 -15.07 -7.99 10.27
N LYS A 98 -13.91 -7.74 9.68
CA LYS A 98 -13.39 -8.54 8.57
C LYS A 98 -13.15 -10.00 8.96
N GLN A 99 -12.61 -10.26 10.16
CA GLN A 99 -12.42 -11.61 10.68
C GLN A 99 -13.77 -12.35 10.80
N GLU A 100 -14.79 -11.69 11.35
CA GLU A 100 -16.14 -12.24 11.49
C GLU A 100 -16.77 -12.57 10.12
N MET A 101 -16.64 -11.66 9.14
CA MET A 101 -17.14 -11.87 7.78
C MET A 101 -16.45 -13.01 7.03
N LEU A 102 -15.17 -13.25 7.32
CA LEU A 102 -14.38 -14.34 6.72
C LEU A 102 -14.54 -15.67 7.48
N HIS A 103 -15.28 -15.68 8.59
CA HIS A 103 -15.45 -16.85 9.46
C HIS A 103 -14.12 -17.43 9.96
N LEU A 104 -13.15 -16.56 10.28
CA LEU A 104 -11.84 -16.97 10.79
C LEU A 104 -11.84 -17.01 12.32
N GLU A 105 -11.25 -18.05 12.89
CA GLU A 105 -11.01 -18.13 14.34
C GLU A 105 -9.98 -17.09 14.80
N GLU A 106 -8.90 -16.94 14.04
CA GLU A 106 -7.85 -15.95 14.25
C GLU A 106 -7.50 -15.29 12.92
N MET A 107 -7.27 -13.97 12.95
CA MET A 107 -6.79 -13.23 11.81
C MET A 107 -5.26 -13.10 11.82
N HIS A 108 -4.62 -13.56 10.75
CA HIS A 108 -3.18 -13.45 10.58
C HIS A 108 -2.79 -12.39 9.54
N PRO A 109 -1.52 -11.95 9.48
CA PRO A 109 -1.05 -10.98 8.48
C PRO A 109 -1.31 -11.39 7.02
N TYR A 110 -1.41 -12.68 6.74
CA TYR A 110 -1.74 -13.18 5.40
C TYR A 110 -3.24 -13.14 5.07
N ASP A 111 -4.11 -12.79 6.03
CA ASP A 111 -5.55 -12.64 5.83
C ASP A 111 -5.96 -11.18 5.54
N LEU A 112 -4.99 -10.25 5.57
CA LEU A 112 -5.26 -8.82 5.44
C LEU A 112 -5.78 -8.42 4.05
N TYR A 113 -5.48 -9.19 2.99
CA TYR A 113 -5.76 -8.81 1.61
C TYR A 113 -6.95 -9.55 0.99
N VAL A 114 -7.36 -10.70 1.53
CA VAL A 114 -8.56 -11.40 1.02
C VAL A 114 -9.80 -10.53 1.20
N SER A 115 -10.62 -10.44 0.16
CA SER A 115 -11.88 -9.69 0.24
C SER A 115 -12.88 -10.41 1.14
N PRO A 116 -13.52 -9.74 2.11
CA PRO A 116 -14.54 -10.37 2.95
C PRO A 116 -15.87 -10.61 2.21
N VAL A 117 -16.06 -10.02 1.02
CA VAL A 117 -17.31 -10.14 0.25
C VAL A 117 -17.14 -11.20 -0.84
N ALA A 118 -18.02 -12.20 -0.90
CA ALA A 118 -18.01 -13.21 -1.96
C ALA A 118 -18.34 -12.62 -3.34
N ASN A 119 -17.78 -13.19 -4.41
CA ASN A 119 -18.15 -12.90 -5.80
C ASN A 119 -17.96 -11.44 -6.28
N PHE A 120 -16.94 -10.73 -5.79
CA PHE A 120 -16.50 -9.49 -6.43
C PHE A 120 -15.66 -9.82 -7.68
N GLY A 121 -16.34 -10.18 -8.76
CA GLY A 121 -15.69 -10.72 -9.97
C GLY A 121 -16.43 -10.32 -11.23
N GLY A 122 -16.71 -9.04 -11.40
CA GLY A 122 -17.16 -8.49 -12.68
C GLY A 122 -15.95 -8.09 -13.53
N LYS A 123 -15.85 -8.60 -14.76
CA LYS A 123 -14.98 -7.96 -15.76
C LYS A 123 -15.69 -6.68 -16.20
N ILE A 124 -15.04 -5.53 -15.97
CA ILE A 124 -15.49 -4.25 -16.50
C ILE A 124 -14.67 -4.01 -17.78
N ASP A 125 -15.34 -3.87 -18.91
CA ASP A 125 -14.65 -3.49 -20.14
C ASP A 125 -14.18 -2.02 -20.06
N TYR A 126 -13.22 -1.67 -20.91
CA TYR A 126 -12.60 -0.35 -20.86
C TYR A 126 -13.59 0.80 -21.06
N GLU A 127 -14.58 0.62 -21.93
CA GLU A 127 -15.58 1.65 -22.20
C GLU A 127 -16.50 1.89 -21.00
N GLU A 128 -16.90 0.81 -20.33
CA GLU A 128 -17.68 0.87 -19.12
C GLU A 128 -16.87 1.45 -17.95
N ALA A 129 -15.59 1.09 -17.84
CA ALA A 129 -14.68 1.68 -16.85
C ALA A 129 -14.57 3.20 -17.02
N LYS A 130 -14.43 3.71 -18.24
CA LYS A 130 -14.41 5.17 -18.50
C LYS A 130 -15.68 5.86 -18.00
N LYS A 131 -16.85 5.27 -18.23
CA LYS A 131 -18.13 5.83 -17.74
C LYS A 131 -18.21 5.82 -16.22
N VAL A 132 -17.81 4.72 -15.58
CA VAL A 132 -17.80 4.59 -14.11
C VAL A 132 -16.88 5.64 -13.49
N VAL A 133 -15.66 5.78 -14.01
CA VAL A 133 -14.69 6.79 -13.55
C VAL A 133 -15.25 8.21 -13.73
N LYS A 134 -15.74 8.55 -14.93
CA LYS A 134 -16.31 9.88 -15.19
C LYS A 134 -17.49 10.19 -14.28
N SER A 135 -18.36 9.20 -14.03
CA SER A 135 -19.50 9.37 -13.13
C SER A 135 -19.07 9.57 -11.68
N GLY A 136 -18.11 8.79 -11.20
CA GLY A 136 -17.59 8.89 -9.83
C GLY A 136 -16.84 10.19 -9.56
N LEU A 137 -16.22 10.79 -10.58
CA LEU A 137 -15.44 12.02 -10.47
C LEU A 137 -16.24 13.30 -10.75
N LYS A 138 -17.56 13.20 -11.01
CA LYS A 138 -18.45 14.36 -11.15
C LYS A 138 -18.31 15.41 -10.03
N PRO A 139 -18.12 15.05 -8.74
CA PRO A 139 -17.96 16.05 -7.67
C PRO A 139 -16.75 16.98 -7.81
N LEU A 140 -15.77 16.63 -8.67
CA LEU A 140 -14.59 17.47 -8.94
C LEU A 140 -14.88 18.63 -9.90
N GLY A 141 -16.09 18.70 -10.48
CA GLY A 141 -16.54 19.78 -11.34
C GLY A 141 -16.25 19.59 -12.82
N GLU A 142 -16.83 20.47 -13.63
CA GLU A 142 -16.83 20.37 -15.11
C GLU A 142 -15.44 20.55 -15.73
N GLU A 143 -14.57 21.36 -15.12
CA GLU A 143 -13.20 21.54 -15.60
C GLU A 143 -12.42 20.21 -15.55
N TYR A 144 -12.51 19.50 -14.42
CA TYR A 144 -11.91 18.18 -14.27
C TYR A 144 -12.55 17.17 -15.23
N GLY A 145 -13.86 17.21 -15.39
CA GLY A 145 -14.58 16.35 -16.35
C GLY A 145 -14.13 16.55 -17.79
N THR A 146 -13.89 17.80 -18.19
CA THR A 146 -13.40 18.15 -19.54
C THR A 146 -11.98 17.64 -19.76
N LEU A 147 -11.10 17.80 -18.77
CA LEU A 147 -9.74 17.27 -18.82
C LEU A 147 -9.73 15.74 -18.92
N LEU A 148 -10.62 15.08 -18.17
CA LEU A 148 -10.76 13.63 -18.21
C LEU A 148 -11.23 13.14 -19.60
N ASP A 149 -12.19 13.84 -20.22
CA ASP A 149 -12.62 13.54 -21.59
C ASP A 149 -11.49 13.68 -22.60
N GLN A 150 -10.67 14.71 -22.44
CA GLN A 150 -9.48 14.91 -23.27
C GLN A 150 -8.48 13.76 -23.10
N ALA A 151 -8.19 13.36 -21.87
CA ALA A 151 -7.28 12.25 -21.58
C ALA A 151 -7.76 10.93 -22.21
N PHE A 152 -9.07 10.67 -22.20
CA PHE A 152 -9.66 9.48 -22.83
C PHE A 152 -9.63 9.52 -24.36
N ALA A 153 -9.62 10.70 -24.98
CA ALA A 153 -9.66 10.88 -26.43
C ALA A 153 -8.26 11.01 -27.07
N GLU A 154 -7.30 11.60 -26.36
CA GLU A 154 -6.01 12.04 -26.94
C GLU A 154 -4.85 11.07 -26.67
N GLY A 155 -5.14 9.80 -26.37
CA GLY A 155 -4.12 8.75 -26.29
C GLY A 155 -3.19 8.88 -25.10
N TRP A 156 -3.63 9.50 -24.00
CA TRP A 156 -2.84 9.60 -22.77
C TRP A 156 -2.75 8.26 -22.02
N ILE A 157 -3.57 7.28 -22.40
CA ILE A 157 -3.71 5.99 -21.73
C ILE A 157 -3.30 4.90 -22.73
N ASP A 158 -2.24 4.16 -22.38
CA ASP A 158 -1.89 2.91 -23.03
C ASP A 158 -2.65 1.77 -22.35
N VAL A 159 -3.66 1.22 -23.03
CA VAL A 159 -4.72 0.41 -22.42
C VAL A 159 -4.34 -1.06 -22.29
N TYR A 160 -3.46 -1.55 -23.14
CA TYR A 160 -3.16 -2.97 -23.25
C TYR A 160 -1.73 -3.26 -22.81
N GLU A 161 -1.57 -4.28 -21.99
CA GLU A 161 -0.28 -4.91 -21.68
C GLU A 161 -0.01 -6.08 -22.64
#